data_AF-A0A1I7YVR8-F1
#
_entry.id   AF-A0A1I7YVR8-F1
#
_cell.length_a   1.000
_cell.length_b   1.000
_cell.length_c   1.000
_cell.angle_alpha   90.00
_cell.angle_beta   90.00
_cell.angle_gamma   90.00
#
_symmetry.space_group_name_H-M   'P 1'
#
loop_
_entity.id
_entity.type
_entity.pdbx_description
1 polymer ?
#
loop_
_entity_poly.entity_id
_entity_poly.type
_entity_poly.pdbx_seq_one_letter_code
_entity_poly.pdbx_strand_id
1 'polypeptide(L)'
;MKVWAESLEFPDDVAVSAFLHNIEHPHTLSIWSAVNGQEVQRGLLADTLRSIPDVVERASQLTTLHKGDLVLCGTPAGAQYVKAGDVVEIGIDDHVRCQFNVEKYTDVSAPTGPSHF
;
A
#
# COMPACT_ATOMS: atom_id res chain seq x y z
N MET A 1 2.15 -1.52 25.81
CA MET A 1 2.69 -1.06 24.52
C MET A 1 1.98 -1.88 23.46
N LYS A 2 1.15 -1.27 22.62
CA LYS A 2 0.39 -1.99 21.59
C LYS A 2 1.31 -2.13 20.38
N VAL A 3 1.47 -3.35 19.84
CA VAL A 3 2.26 -3.56 18.63
C VAL A 3 1.42 -3.08 17.46
N TRP A 4 1.92 -2.12 16.68
CA TRP A 4 1.15 -1.52 15.59
C TRP A 4 0.96 -2.50 14.41
N ALA A 5 1.88 -3.45 14.24
CA ALA A 5 1.81 -4.49 13.22
C ALA A 5 0.53 -5.34 13.32
N GLU A 6 0.05 -5.62 14.55
CA GLU A 6 -1.21 -6.35 14.78
C GLU A 6 -2.45 -5.67 14.16
N SER A 7 -2.36 -4.38 13.80
CA SER A 7 -3.45 -3.65 13.14
C SER A 7 -3.35 -3.65 11.60
N LEU A 8 -2.37 -4.37 11.03
CA LEU A 8 -2.08 -4.48 9.59
C LEU A 8 -1.93 -5.96 9.14
N GLU A 9 -2.33 -6.89 10.00
CA GLU A 9 -2.13 -8.33 9.83
C GLU A 9 -3.44 -9.08 9.54
N PHE A 10 -4.52 -8.40 9.15
CA PHE A 10 -5.76 -9.04 8.73
C PHE A 10 -5.68 -9.51 7.27
N PRO A 11 -6.43 -10.56 6.90
CA PRO A 11 -6.60 -10.93 5.50
C PRO A 11 -7.04 -9.72 4.68
N ASP A 12 -6.43 -9.55 3.50
CA ASP A 12 -6.73 -8.48 2.53
C ASP A 12 -6.36 -7.04 2.96
N ASP A 13 -5.58 -6.85 4.04
CA ASP A 13 -5.14 -5.53 4.51
C ASP A 13 -4.12 -4.83 3.59
N VAL A 14 -3.37 -5.59 2.79
CA VAL A 14 -2.38 -5.05 1.84
C VAL A 14 -2.81 -5.36 0.41
N ALA A 15 -3.34 -4.35 -0.26
CA ALA A 15 -3.68 -4.43 -1.67
C ALA A 15 -2.53 -3.91 -2.54
N VAL A 16 -2.09 -4.70 -3.52
CA VAL A 16 -0.99 -4.36 -4.43
C VAL A 16 -1.52 -4.33 -5.86
N SER A 17 -1.22 -3.25 -6.58
CA SER A 17 -1.60 -3.06 -7.98
C SER A 17 -0.54 -3.62 -8.95
N ALA A 18 -0.59 -3.23 -10.22
CA ALA A 18 0.45 -3.52 -11.18
C ALA A 18 1.76 -2.78 -10.85
N PHE A 19 2.90 -3.40 -11.17
CA PHE A 19 4.21 -2.80 -10.96
C PHE A 19 4.59 -1.84 -12.09
N LEU A 20 5.14 -0.70 -11.70
CA LEU A 20 5.87 0.17 -12.61
C LEU A 20 7.34 -0.23 -12.67
N HIS A 21 7.89 -0.25 -13.87
CA HIS A 21 9.27 -0.62 -14.15
C HIS A 21 10.01 0.53 -14.84
N ASN A 22 11.34 0.59 -14.70
CA ASN A 22 12.22 1.52 -15.42
C ASN A 22 11.83 3.01 -15.30
N ILE A 23 11.50 3.46 -14.09
CA ILE A 23 11.18 4.87 -13.81
C ILE A 23 12.46 5.68 -13.67
N GLU A 24 12.67 6.65 -14.56
CA GLU A 24 13.90 7.46 -14.63
C GLU A 24 13.96 8.53 -13.51
N HIS A 25 12.83 9.18 -13.21
CA HIS A 25 12.74 10.25 -12.22
C HIS A 25 11.62 9.98 -11.20
N PRO A 26 11.78 8.98 -10.30
CA PRO A 26 10.70 8.59 -9.39
C PRO A 26 10.32 9.70 -8.41
N HIS A 27 11.24 10.59 -8.06
CA HIS A 27 10.99 11.70 -7.13
C HIS A 27 10.01 12.75 -7.69
N THR A 28 9.80 12.81 -9.01
CA THR A 28 8.84 13.73 -9.62
C THR A 28 7.42 13.18 -9.63
N LEU A 29 7.24 11.91 -9.25
CA LEU A 29 5.93 11.27 -9.27
C LEU A 29 5.13 11.61 -8.02
N SER A 30 3.82 11.80 -8.19
CA SER A 30 2.89 11.93 -7.07
C SER A 30 2.11 10.66 -6.85
N ILE A 31 1.91 10.31 -5.58
CA ILE A 31 0.97 9.28 -5.15
C ILE A 31 -0.30 9.96 -4.62
N TRP A 32 -1.45 9.38 -4.94
CA TRP A 32 -2.74 9.93 -4.52
C TRP A 32 -3.71 8.81 -4.14
N SER A 33 -4.70 9.16 -3.32
CA SER A 33 -5.83 8.28 -3.01
C SER A 33 -7.14 9.07 -2.99
N ALA A 34 -8.21 8.40 -3.38
CA ALA A 34 -9.56 8.92 -3.34
C ALA A 34 -10.51 7.90 -2.71
N VAL A 35 -11.54 8.37 -2.03
CA VAL A 35 -12.62 7.54 -1.50
C VAL A 35 -13.94 8.05 -2.06
N ASN A 36 -14.70 7.17 -2.70
CA ASN A 36 -15.96 7.51 -3.36
C ASN A 36 -15.80 8.69 -4.34
N GLY A 37 -14.69 8.72 -5.08
CA GLY A 37 -14.34 9.76 -6.05
C GLY A 37 -13.88 11.10 -5.46
N GLN A 38 -13.76 11.22 -4.14
CA GLN A 38 -13.20 12.40 -3.48
C GLN A 38 -11.74 12.15 -3.12
N GLU A 39 -10.82 12.93 -3.70
CA GLU A 39 -9.39 12.87 -3.34
C GLU A 39 -9.20 13.22 -1.87
N VAL A 40 -8.48 12.36 -1.15
CA VAL A 40 -8.23 12.50 0.29
C VAL A 40 -6.75 12.56 0.64
N GLN A 41 -5.90 11.98 -0.21
CA GLN A 41 -4.44 12.11 -0.07
C GLN A 41 -3.83 12.43 -1.43
N ARG A 42 -2.81 13.29 -1.40
CA ARG A 42 -1.90 13.54 -2.50
C ARG A 42 -0.55 13.96 -1.95
N GLY A 43 0.53 13.40 -2.48
CA GLY A 43 1.88 13.76 -2.08
C GLY A 43 2.90 13.43 -3.16
N LEU A 44 3.90 14.29 -3.31
CA LEU A 44 5.03 14.07 -4.19
C LEU A 44 6.02 13.11 -3.52
N LEU A 45 6.62 12.19 -4.27
CA LEU A 45 7.61 11.27 -3.71
C LEU A 45 8.86 12.00 -3.19
N ALA A 46 9.19 13.17 -3.73
CA ALA A 46 10.24 14.05 -3.21
C ALA A 46 9.95 14.61 -1.80
N ASP A 47 8.67 14.69 -1.39
CA ASP A 47 8.26 15.24 -0.09
C ASP A 47 8.26 14.18 1.03
N THR A 48 8.68 12.95 0.70
CA THR A 48 8.81 11.87 1.69
C THR A 48 9.89 12.22 2.73
N LEU A 49 9.62 11.91 4.01
CA LEU A 49 10.57 12.19 5.10
C LEU A 49 11.93 11.48 4.91
N ARG A 50 11.92 10.34 4.20
CA ARG A 50 13.11 9.58 3.83
C ARG A 50 13.00 9.22 2.36
N SER A 51 14.08 9.39 1.61
CA SER A 51 14.09 9.00 0.20
C SER A 51 13.96 7.48 0.06
N ILE A 52 13.43 7.00 -1.07
CA ILE A 52 13.31 5.56 -1.34
C ILE A 52 14.66 4.83 -1.18
N PRO A 53 15.80 5.35 -1.71
CA PRO A 53 17.11 4.76 -1.44
C PRO A 53 17.45 4.62 0.05
N ASP A 54 17.17 5.65 0.87
CA ASP A 54 17.45 5.62 2.31
C ASP A 54 16.60 4.57 3.04
N VAL A 55 15.35 4.40 2.62
CA VAL A 55 14.45 3.38 3.20
C VAL A 55 14.99 1.98 2.89
N VAL A 56 15.42 1.73 1.65
CA VAL A 56 15.97 0.43 1.23
C VAL A 56 17.30 0.15 1.95
N GLU A 57 18.20 1.14 2.03
CA GLU A 57 19.44 1.01 2.78
C GLU A 57 19.15 0.63 4.24
N ARG A 58 18.26 1.38 4.91
CA ARG A 58 17.94 1.13 6.32
C ARG A 58 17.29 -0.23 6.53
N ALA A 59 16.39 -0.64 5.65
CA ALA A 59 15.76 -1.97 5.70
C ALA A 59 16.81 -3.08 5.57
N SER A 60 17.75 -2.94 4.62
CA SER A 60 18.82 -3.92 4.40
C SER A 60 19.81 -4.06 5.56
N GLN A 61 19.96 -3.02 6.39
CA GLN A 61 20.78 -3.08 7.62
C GLN A 61 20.08 -3.84 8.76
N LEU A 62 18.75 -3.96 8.72
CA LEU A 62 17.95 -4.65 9.73
C LEU A 62 17.70 -6.12 9.37
N THR A 63 17.51 -6.41 8.09
CA THR A 63 17.28 -7.76 7.57
C THR A 63 17.81 -7.87 6.14
N THR A 64 18.15 -9.08 5.71
CA THR A 64 18.45 -9.36 4.30
C THR A 64 17.18 -9.16 3.47
N LEU A 65 17.28 -8.34 2.41
CA LEU A 65 16.21 -8.19 1.42
C LEU A 65 16.35 -9.24 0.32
N HIS A 66 15.25 -9.89 0.00
CA HIS A 66 15.15 -10.90 -1.05
C HIS A 66 14.38 -10.35 -2.25
N LYS A 67 14.63 -10.95 -3.42
CA LYS A 67 13.85 -10.63 -4.62
C LYS A 67 12.39 -10.98 -4.37
N GLY A 68 11.50 -10.01 -4.54
CA GLY A 68 10.07 -10.16 -4.29
C GLY A 68 9.60 -9.51 -3.00
N ASP A 69 10.52 -9.05 -2.14
CA ASP A 69 10.16 -8.31 -0.93
C ASP A 69 9.48 -6.98 -1.28
N LEU A 70 8.45 -6.65 -0.52
CA LEU A 70 7.73 -5.37 -0.63
C LEU A 70 8.14 -4.47 0.53
N VAL A 71 8.59 -3.27 0.19
CA VAL A 71 8.95 -2.22 1.16
C VAL A 71 7.92 -1.11 1.08
N LEU A 72 7.13 -0.93 2.15
CA LEU A 72 6.12 0.11 2.23
C LEU A 72 6.75 1.43 2.69
N CYS A 73 6.86 2.40 1.80
CA CYS A 73 7.63 3.64 2.00
C CYS A 73 6.87 4.76 2.75
N GLY A 74 5.70 4.47 3.32
CA GLY A 74 4.85 5.44 4.00
C GLY A 74 3.70 5.98 3.13
N THR A 75 2.97 6.95 3.67
CA THR A 75 1.77 7.52 3.03
C THR A 75 1.73 9.03 3.24
N PRO A 76 1.20 9.83 2.29
CA PRO A 76 1.00 11.27 2.47
C PRO A 76 -0.02 11.56 3.57
N ALA A 77 -0.09 12.80 4.03
CA ALA A 77 -1.13 13.22 4.96
C ALA A 77 -2.54 13.10 4.32
N GLY A 78 -3.56 12.97 5.17
CA GLY A 78 -4.97 12.92 4.75
C GLY A 78 -5.60 11.52 4.74
N ALA A 79 -4.93 10.51 5.31
CA ALA A 79 -5.52 9.20 5.50
C ALA A 79 -6.82 9.30 6.34
N GLN A 80 -7.84 8.55 5.94
CA GLN A 80 -9.14 8.53 6.60
C GLN A 80 -9.66 7.10 6.76
N TYR A 81 -10.61 6.92 7.67
CA TYR A 81 -11.32 5.66 7.81
C TYR A 81 -12.23 5.41 6.62
N VAL A 82 -12.27 4.16 6.18
CA VAL A 82 -13.21 3.66 5.18
C VAL A 82 -14.19 2.70 5.85
N LYS A 83 -15.38 2.57 5.28
CA LYS A 83 -16.42 1.66 5.74
C LYS A 83 -16.87 0.75 4.60
N ALA A 84 -17.49 -0.37 4.96
CA ALA A 84 -18.09 -1.25 3.98
C ALA A 84 -19.07 -0.50 3.06
N GLY A 85 -18.97 -0.76 1.76
CA GLY A 85 -19.65 -0.06 0.69
C GLY A 85 -18.87 1.11 0.09
N ASP A 86 -17.77 1.55 0.71
CA ASP A 86 -16.90 2.55 0.11
C ASP A 86 -16.08 1.97 -1.05
N VAL A 87 -15.72 2.84 -1.98
CA VAL A 87 -14.80 2.54 -3.08
C VAL A 87 -13.54 3.35 -2.90
N VAL A 88 -12.41 2.67 -2.76
CA VAL A 88 -11.09 3.27 -2.59
C VAL A 88 -10.35 3.22 -3.91
N GLU A 89 -9.78 4.34 -4.31
CA GLU A 89 -8.93 4.44 -5.49
C GLU A 89 -7.56 4.93 -5.07
N ILE A 90 -6.52 4.34 -5.64
CA ILE A 90 -5.13 4.71 -5.37
C ILE A 90 -4.40 4.78 -6.72
N GLY A 91 -3.49 5.73 -6.86
CA GLY A 91 -2.72 5.86 -8.08
C GLY A 91 -1.38 6.54 -7.90
N ILE A 92 -0.58 6.44 -8.97
CA ILE A 92 0.69 7.13 -9.16
C ILE A 92 0.53 7.96 -10.44
N ASP A 93 0.37 9.26 -10.28
CA ASP A 93 -0.01 10.21 -11.34
C ASP A 93 -1.05 9.61 -12.31
N ASP A 94 -0.72 9.56 -13.61
CA ASP A 94 -1.50 8.94 -14.68
C ASP A 94 -0.95 7.55 -15.08
N HIS A 95 0.10 7.07 -14.43
CA HIS A 95 0.79 5.83 -14.77
C HIS A 95 0.05 4.58 -14.30
N VAL A 96 -0.46 4.61 -13.06
CA VAL A 96 -1.19 3.48 -12.45
C VAL A 96 -2.40 4.02 -11.68
N ARG A 97 -3.51 3.32 -11.84
CA ARG A 97 -4.71 3.48 -11.03
C ARG A 97 -5.27 2.11 -10.69
N CYS A 98 -5.59 1.90 -9.43
CA CYS A 98 -6.32 0.73 -8.95
C CYS A 98 -7.53 1.17 -8.13
N GLN A 99 -8.56 0.33 -8.14
CA GLN A 99 -9.80 0.54 -7.41
C GLN A 99 -10.10 -0.71 -6.58
N PHE A 100 -10.50 -0.49 -5.34
CA PHE A 100 -10.83 -1.53 -4.37
C PHE A 100 -12.22 -1.25 -3.78
N ASN A 101 -13.05 -2.28 -3.73
CA ASN A 101 -14.34 -2.21 -3.04
C ASN A 101 -14.13 -2.63 -1.59
N VAL A 102 -14.60 -1.81 -0.66
CA VAL A 102 -14.52 -2.13 0.77
C VAL A 102 -15.73 -2.95 1.15
N GLU A 103 -15.50 -4.19 1.59
CA GLU A 103 -16.55 -5.09 2.07
C GLU A 103 -16.45 -5.29 3.58
N LYS A 104 -17.56 -5.69 4.22
CA LYS A 104 -17.47 -6.12 5.63
C LYS A 104 -16.72 -7.44 5.65
N TYR A 105 -15.68 -7.52 6.48
CA TYR A 105 -15.07 -8.80 6.79
C TYR A 105 -16.14 -9.72 7.39
N THR A 106 -16.51 -10.77 6.65
CA THR A 106 -17.28 -11.90 7.14
C THR A 106 -16.32 -13.05 7.30
N ASP A 107 -16.30 -13.67 8.48
CA ASP A 107 -15.43 -14.79 8.77
C ASP A 107 -15.69 -15.92 7.76
N VAL A 108 -14.84 -16.02 6.73
CA VAL A 108 -14.89 -17.12 5.78
C VAL A 108 -14.40 -18.31 6.56
N SER A 109 -15.31 -19.22 6.92
CA SER A 109 -15.00 -20.51 7.53
C SER A 109 -13.72 -21.08 6.91
N ALA A 110 -12.77 -21.47 7.77
CA ALA A 110 -11.46 -22.06 7.46
C ALA A 110 -11.40 -22.79 6.09
N PRO A 111 -10.29 -22.68 5.34
CA PRO A 111 -10.18 -23.29 4.01
C PRO A 111 -10.52 -24.78 4.07
N THR A 112 -11.68 -25.14 3.54
CA THR A 112 -12.16 -26.51 3.39
C THR A 112 -11.73 -27.01 2.02
N GLY A 113 -10.42 -27.20 1.85
CA GLY A 113 -9.86 -27.79 0.64
C GLY A 113 -8.43 -28.25 0.90
N PRO A 114 -8.01 -29.43 0.39
CA PRO A 114 -6.65 -29.88 0.58
C PRO A 114 -5.72 -28.92 -0.17
N SER A 115 -4.82 -28.29 0.57
CA SER A 115 -3.68 -27.57 0.03
C SER A 115 -2.76 -28.57 -0.65
N HIS A 116 -2.80 -28.60 -1.98
CA HIS A 116 -1.73 -29.21 -2.76
C HIS A 116 -0.56 -28.21 -2.81
N PHE A 117 0.59 -28.65 -2.28
CA PHE A 117 1.89 -28.04 -2.46
C PHE A 117 2.31 -28.03 -3.93
#